data_AF-A0A9Y2EYL5-F1
#
_entry.id   AF-A0A9Y2EYL5-F1
#
_cell.length_a   1.000
_cell.length_b   1.000
_cell.length_c   1.000
_cell.angle_alpha   90.00
_cell.angle_beta   90.00
_cell.angle_gamma   90.00
#
_symmetry.space_group_name_H-M   'P 1'
#
loop_
_entity.id
_entity.type
_entity.pdbx_description
1 polymer ?
#
loop_
_entity_poly.entity_id
_entity_poly.type
_entity_poly.pdbx_seq_one_letter_code
_entity_poly.pdbx_strand_id
1 'polypeptide(L)'
;MKLDYLHVSPDQPMPHIKARPYRAILIAERPVSQAWRDDVAAWLVSSGCLYFVTWGEACEGWHDAVDWAALKAFDFGEIPDDKFVMTTWHNKEPLSETLWFAGNCASHPDVDLTETVIVHVSAVERRAEILALYRDSQDAENGT
;
A
#
# COMPACT_ATOMS: atom_id res chain seq x y z
N MET A 1 -13.78 6.69 -6.75
CA MET A 1 -12.79 6.00 -5.91
C MET A 1 -12.84 6.55 -4.50
N LYS A 2 -12.89 5.69 -3.48
CA LYS A 2 -12.86 6.08 -2.06
C LYS A 2 -11.41 6.04 -1.57
N LEU A 3 -10.97 7.11 -0.92
CA LEU A 3 -9.62 7.25 -0.39
C LEU A 3 -9.65 7.32 1.14
N ASP A 4 -8.85 6.48 1.78
CA ASP A 4 -8.64 6.49 3.23
C ASP A 4 -7.15 6.65 3.55
N TYR A 5 -6.85 7.03 4.79
CA TYR A 5 -5.49 7.18 5.30
C TYR A 5 -5.39 6.56 6.70
N LEU A 6 -4.31 5.82 6.91
CA LEU A 6 -3.95 5.19 8.16
C LEU A 6 -2.50 5.57 8.51
N HIS A 7 -2.30 6.14 9.68
CA HIS A 7 -0.97 6.27 10.28
C HIS A 7 -0.69 5.00 11.08
N VAL A 8 0.45 4.37 10.80
CA VAL A 8 0.88 3.15 11.49
C VAL A 8 2.28 3.34 12.05
N SER A 9 2.47 2.89 13.28
CA SER A 9 3.74 2.95 14.00
C SER A 9 3.94 1.66 14.82
N PRO A 10 5.18 1.20 15.03
CA PRO A 10 5.48 0.12 15.97
C PRO A 10 4.96 0.34 17.39
N ASP A 11 4.74 1.59 17.78
CA ASP A 11 4.30 1.97 19.13
C ASP A 11 2.78 1.87 19.32
N GLN A 12 2.03 1.50 18.28
CA GLN A 12 0.56 1.46 18.28
C GLN A 12 0.06 0.11 17.74
N PRO A 13 -1.10 -0.38 18.23
CA PRO A 13 -1.71 -1.56 17.65
C PRO A 13 -2.10 -1.32 16.18
N MET A 14 -2.09 -2.39 15.38
CA MET A 14 -2.54 -2.31 13.99
C MET A 14 -3.99 -1.83 13.92
N PRO A 15 -4.31 -0.87 13.04
CA PRO A 15 -5.66 -0.37 12.91
C PRO A 15 -6.60 -1.47 12.41
N HIS A 16 -7.80 -1.53 13.00
CA HIS A 16 -8.85 -2.40 12.50
C HIS A 16 -9.44 -1.82 11.23
N ILE A 17 -9.34 -2.57 10.14
CA ILE A 17 -10.03 -2.28 8.89
C ILE A 17 -11.00 -3.41 8.56
N LYS A 18 -12.18 -3.05 8.07
CA LYS A 18 -13.15 -4.04 7.60
C LYS A 18 -12.59 -4.69 6.34
N ALA A 19 -12.46 -6.02 6.37
CA ALA A 19 -11.94 -6.79 5.24
C ALA A 19 -12.77 -6.56 3.97
N ARG A 20 -12.09 -6.18 2.88
CA ARG A 20 -12.64 -5.92 1.55
C ARG A 20 -11.49 -5.82 0.54
N PRO A 21 -11.71 -5.98 -0.77
CA PRO A 21 -10.70 -5.66 -1.78
C PRO A 21 -10.33 -4.18 -1.76
N TYR A 22 -9.04 -3.86 -1.74
CA TYR A 22 -8.54 -2.49 -1.90
C TYR A 22 -7.11 -2.45 -2.44
N ARG A 23 -6.72 -1.26 -2.90
CA ARG A 23 -5.34 -0.89 -3.23
C ARG A 23 -4.68 -0.25 -2.00
N ALA A 24 -3.51 -0.71 -1.60
CA ALA A 24 -2.70 -0.10 -0.56
C ALA A 24 -1.56 0.72 -1.16
N ILE A 25 -1.33 1.92 -0.62
CA ILE A 25 -0.14 2.72 -0.90
C ILE A 25 0.63 2.87 0.41
N LEU A 26 1.75 2.17 0.56
CA LEU A 26 2.58 2.27 1.74
C LEU A 26 3.69 3.29 1.54
N ILE A 27 3.66 4.34 2.36
CA ILE A 27 4.65 5.41 2.39
C ILE A 27 5.49 5.20 3.65
N ALA A 28 6.74 4.75 3.49
CA ALA A 28 7.66 4.56 4.60
C ALA A 28 8.68 5.70 4.67
N GLU A 29 8.71 6.40 5.79
CA GLU A 29 9.64 7.52 6.01
C GLU A 29 10.60 7.28 7.17
N ARG A 30 10.56 6.08 7.74
CA ARG A 30 11.44 5.67 8.82
C ARG A 30 11.79 4.19 8.69
N PRO A 31 12.98 3.80 9.14
CA PRO A 31 13.34 2.39 9.22
C PRO A 31 12.49 1.72 10.30
N VAL A 32 12.21 0.44 10.07
CA VAL A 32 11.47 -0.45 10.98
C VAL A 32 12.14 -1.82 11.01
N SER A 33 11.91 -2.60 12.07
CA SER A 33 12.39 -3.97 12.15
C SER A 33 11.71 -4.86 11.10
N GLN A 34 12.40 -5.91 10.64
CA GLN A 34 11.80 -6.92 9.77
C GLN A 34 10.54 -7.55 10.37
N ALA A 35 10.57 -7.93 11.66
CA ALA A 35 9.41 -8.56 12.31
C ALA A 35 8.15 -7.69 12.23
N TRP A 36 8.26 -6.39 12.54
CA TRP A 36 7.13 -5.48 12.42
C TRP A 36 6.68 -5.25 10.97
N ARG A 37 7.63 -5.24 10.01
CA ARG A 37 7.31 -5.19 8.58
C ARG A 37 6.48 -6.40 8.16
N ASP A 38 6.86 -7.59 8.61
CA ASP A 38 6.15 -8.84 8.35
C ASP A 38 4.74 -8.82 8.96
N ASP A 39 4.58 -8.26 10.16
CA ASP A 39 3.27 -8.09 10.80
C ASP A 39 2.34 -7.16 10.00
N VAL A 40 2.86 -6.03 9.50
CA VAL A 40 2.12 -5.11 8.62
C VAL A 40 1.76 -5.79 7.31
N ALA A 41 2.69 -6.53 6.70
CA ALA A 41 2.43 -7.24 5.44
C ALA A 41 1.33 -8.31 5.61
N ALA A 42 1.41 -9.11 6.69
CA ALA A 42 0.37 -10.07 7.03
C ALA A 42 -0.99 -9.40 7.29
N TRP A 43 -0.99 -8.27 8.00
CA TRP A 43 -2.18 -7.46 8.21
C TRP A 43 -2.80 -7.02 6.88
N LEU A 44 -2.02 -6.41 5.97
CA LEU A 44 -2.46 -5.95 4.64
C LEU A 44 -3.13 -7.06 3.82
N VAL A 45 -2.48 -8.23 3.74
CA VAL A 45 -3.02 -9.39 3.02
C VAL A 45 -4.32 -9.87 3.66
N SER A 46 -4.32 -10.05 4.99
CA SER A 46 -5.51 -10.55 5.72
C SER A 46 -6.71 -9.61 5.67
N SER A 47 -6.48 -8.31 5.47
CA SER A 47 -7.54 -7.31 5.32
C SER A 47 -8.06 -7.15 3.90
N GLY A 48 -7.46 -7.81 2.91
CA GLY A 48 -7.92 -7.81 1.52
C GLY A 48 -7.22 -6.83 0.59
N CYS A 49 -5.97 -6.45 0.88
CA CYS A 49 -5.13 -5.77 -0.10
C CYS A 49 -4.91 -6.67 -1.32
N LEU A 50 -5.22 -6.18 -2.53
CA LEU A 50 -4.98 -6.91 -3.79
C LEU A 50 -4.04 -6.16 -4.75
N TYR A 51 -3.71 -4.91 -4.43
CA TYR A 51 -2.65 -4.19 -5.12
C TYR A 51 -1.88 -3.35 -4.12
N PHE A 52 -0.61 -3.65 -3.93
CA PHE A 52 0.28 -2.99 -2.99
C PHE A 52 1.33 -2.17 -3.74
N VAL A 53 1.33 -0.87 -3.49
CA VAL A 53 2.33 0.07 -4.00
C VAL A 53 3.14 0.58 -2.83
N THR A 54 4.47 0.58 -2.92
CA THR A 54 5.31 1.08 -1.83
C THR A 54 6.34 2.11 -2.29
N TRP A 55 6.57 3.11 -1.45
CA TRP A 55 7.51 4.20 -1.65
C TRP A 55 8.30 4.50 -0.38
N GLY A 56 9.54 4.95 -0.56
CA GLY A 56 10.39 5.46 0.51
C GLY A 56 11.29 4.40 1.14
N GLU A 57 11.50 4.51 2.45
CA GLU A 57 12.48 3.72 3.19
C GLU A 57 12.23 2.20 3.06
N ALA A 58 13.24 1.51 2.54
CA ALA A 58 13.22 0.06 2.33
C ALA A 58 12.00 -0.45 1.55
N CYS A 59 11.50 0.32 0.57
CA CYS A 59 10.29 -0.04 -0.19
C CYS A 59 10.41 -1.39 -0.93
N GLU A 60 11.59 -1.77 -1.43
CA GLU A 60 11.81 -3.12 -1.97
C GLU A 60 11.58 -4.21 -0.91
N GLY A 61 12.08 -4.01 0.32
CA GLY A 61 11.83 -4.94 1.41
C GLY A 61 10.37 -4.98 1.88
N TRP A 62 9.62 -3.89 1.73
CA TRP A 62 8.17 -3.86 1.95
C TRP A 62 7.41 -4.69 0.92
N HIS A 63 7.80 -4.56 -0.35
CA HIS A 63 7.30 -5.38 -1.44
C HIS A 63 7.57 -6.86 -1.17
N ASP A 64 8.81 -7.25 -0.89
CA ASP A 64 9.18 -8.64 -0.61
C ASP A 64 8.37 -9.23 0.56
N ALA A 65 8.12 -8.43 1.61
CA ALA A 65 7.33 -8.87 2.77
C ALA A 65 5.87 -9.14 2.40
N VAL A 66 5.26 -8.34 1.52
CA VAL A 66 3.88 -8.54 1.06
C VAL A 66 3.76 -9.76 0.16
N ASP A 67 4.70 -9.95 -0.77
CA ASP A 67 4.78 -11.15 -1.61
C ASP A 67 4.87 -12.42 -0.75
N TRP A 68 5.75 -12.40 0.26
CA TRP A 68 5.92 -13.51 1.18
C TRP A 68 4.65 -13.77 2.01
N ALA A 69 4.00 -12.72 2.51
CA ALA A 69 2.76 -12.83 3.26
C ALA A 69 1.61 -13.38 2.40
N ALA A 70 1.53 -12.98 1.13
CA ALA A 70 0.55 -13.50 0.17
C ALA A 70 0.76 -14.99 -0.07
N LEU A 71 1.99 -15.43 -0.36
CA LEU A 71 2.32 -16.85 -0.53
C LEU A 71 1.98 -17.67 0.72
N LYS A 72 2.37 -17.16 1.89
CA LYS A 72 2.10 -17.83 3.18
C LYS A 72 0.61 -17.97 3.47
N ALA A 73 -0.22 -16.99 3.08
CA ALA A 73 -1.67 -17.03 3.29
C ALA A 73 -2.38 -18.18 2.54
N PHE A 74 -1.72 -18.73 1.50
CA PHE A 74 -2.20 -19.85 0.71
C PHE A 74 -1.33 -21.11 0.89
N ASP A 75 -0.58 -21.20 2.00
CA ASP A 75 0.32 -22.32 2.30
C ASP A 75 1.31 -22.62 1.16
N PHE A 76 1.76 -21.58 0.44
CA PHE A 76 2.63 -21.66 -0.75
C PHE A 76 2.03 -22.48 -1.91
N GLY A 77 0.71 -22.65 -1.93
CA GLY A 77 -0.05 -23.29 -3.01
C GLY A 77 -0.45 -22.31 -4.12
N GLU A 78 -1.39 -22.77 -4.95
CA GLU A 78 -2.00 -21.95 -6.00
C GLU A 78 -2.85 -20.82 -5.38
N ILE A 79 -2.59 -19.58 -5.82
CA ILE A 79 -3.35 -18.40 -5.41
C ILE A 79 -4.42 -18.15 -6.47
N PRO A 80 -5.71 -18.09 -6.11
CA PRO A 80 -6.77 -17.72 -7.04
C PRO A 80 -6.51 -16.33 -7.66
N ASP A 81 -6.82 -16.16 -8.95
CA ASP A 81 -6.59 -14.89 -9.66
C ASP A 81 -7.22 -13.70 -8.92
N ASP A 82 -8.45 -13.85 -8.40
CA ASP A 82 -9.18 -12.81 -7.64
C ASP A 82 -8.69 -12.60 -6.18
N LYS A 83 -7.59 -13.28 -5.80
CA LYS A 83 -6.88 -13.13 -4.53
C LYS A 83 -5.41 -12.78 -4.72
N PHE A 84 -4.93 -12.74 -5.96
CA PHE A 84 -3.54 -12.42 -6.24
C PHE A 84 -3.23 -10.98 -5.79
N VAL A 85 -2.14 -10.81 -5.04
CA VAL A 85 -1.71 -9.47 -4.62
C VAL A 85 -0.68 -8.99 -5.63
N MET A 86 -1.06 -7.99 -6.44
CA MET A 86 -0.10 -7.31 -7.31
C MET A 86 0.76 -6.38 -6.47
N THR A 87 2.07 -6.36 -6.72
CA THR A 87 3.02 -5.57 -5.93
C THR A 87 3.93 -4.74 -6.83
N THR A 88 4.17 -3.49 -6.44
CA THR A 88 5.15 -2.60 -7.09
C THR A 88 5.86 -1.75 -6.04
N TRP A 89 7.12 -1.40 -6.31
CA TRP A 89 7.91 -0.50 -5.47
C TRP A 89 8.49 0.63 -6.31
N HIS A 90 8.56 1.82 -5.72
CA HIS A 90 9.00 3.04 -6.37
C HIS A 90 10.11 3.67 -5.52
N ASN A 91 11.37 3.33 -5.81
CA ASN A 91 12.53 3.74 -5.01
C ASN A 91 13.28 4.94 -5.59
N LYS A 92 12.97 5.35 -6.82
CA LYS A 92 13.69 6.41 -7.54
C LYS A 92 12.78 7.58 -7.91
N GLU A 93 11.48 7.33 -7.95
CA GLU A 93 10.45 8.26 -8.34
C GLU A 93 10.09 9.19 -7.18
N PRO A 94 9.70 10.44 -7.46
CA PRO A 94 9.08 11.29 -6.44
C PRO A 94 7.78 10.66 -5.91
N LEU A 95 7.46 10.90 -4.63
CA LEU A 95 6.23 10.39 -4.02
C LEU A 95 4.97 10.76 -4.83
N SER A 96 4.92 11.97 -5.42
CA SER A 96 3.80 12.40 -6.26
C SER A 96 3.59 11.49 -7.49
N GLU A 97 4.66 11.02 -8.12
CA GLU A 97 4.57 10.11 -9.25
C GLU A 97 4.05 8.73 -8.81
N THR A 98 4.50 8.23 -7.65
CA THR A 98 3.95 6.99 -7.08
C THR A 98 2.46 7.12 -6.73
N LEU A 99 2.03 8.26 -6.20
CA LEU A 99 0.62 8.52 -5.89
C LEU A 99 -0.21 8.64 -7.18
N TRP A 100 0.32 9.25 -8.24
CA TRP A 100 -0.32 9.26 -9.56
C TRP A 100 -0.41 7.85 -10.15
N PHE A 101 0.68 7.07 -10.12
CA PHE A 101 0.71 5.68 -10.61
C PHE A 101 -0.34 4.83 -9.88
N ALA A 102 -0.41 4.97 -8.56
CA ALA A 102 -1.40 4.26 -7.78
C ALA A 102 -2.84 4.63 -8.16
N GLY A 103 -3.11 5.86 -8.58
CA GLY A 103 -4.44 6.29 -9.03
C GLY A 103 -4.80 5.83 -10.45
N ASN A 104 -3.82 5.78 -11.35
CA ASN A 104 -4.05 5.67 -12.80
C ASN A 104 -3.57 4.35 -13.43
N CYS A 105 -2.61 3.67 -12.82
CA CYS A 105 -1.98 2.47 -13.39
C CYS A 105 -2.18 1.20 -12.54
N ALA A 106 -2.38 1.34 -11.23
CA ALA A 106 -2.48 0.21 -10.31
C ALA A 106 -3.86 -0.49 -10.31
N SER A 107 -4.29 -1.04 -11.44
CA SER A 107 -5.51 -1.83 -11.58
C SER A 107 -5.25 -3.34 -11.44
N HIS A 108 -6.13 -4.06 -10.75
CA HIS A 108 -6.12 -5.53 -10.71
C HIS A 108 -6.92 -6.10 -11.90
N PRO A 109 -6.42 -7.12 -12.63
CA PRO A 109 -7.10 -7.66 -13.81
C PRO A 109 -8.47 -8.29 -13.52
N ASP A 110 -8.61 -8.99 -12.40
CA ASP A 110 -9.83 -9.76 -12.08
C ASP A 110 -10.79 -9.08 -11.08
N VAL A 111 -10.36 -7.97 -10.44
CA VAL A 111 -11.11 -7.34 -9.35
C VAL A 111 -11.12 -5.81 -9.51
N ASP A 112 -12.31 -5.21 -9.53
CA ASP A 112 -12.45 -3.76 -9.56
C ASP A 112 -12.13 -3.15 -8.18
N LEU A 113 -10.97 -2.49 -8.09
CA LEU A 113 -10.48 -1.85 -6.86
C LEU A 113 -10.98 -0.41 -6.76
N THR A 114 -12.17 -0.23 -6.19
CA THR A 114 -12.80 1.09 -6.01
C THR A 114 -12.31 1.86 -4.77
N GLU A 115 -11.53 1.20 -3.90
CA GLU A 115 -10.98 1.76 -2.66
C GLU A 115 -9.45 1.80 -2.68
N THR A 116 -8.89 2.91 -2.21
CA THR A 116 -7.45 3.11 -1.98
C THR A 116 -7.22 3.48 -0.52
N VAL A 117 -6.26 2.82 0.13
CA VAL A 117 -5.85 3.08 1.51
C VAL A 117 -4.38 3.49 1.50
N ILE A 118 -4.10 4.71 1.96
CA ILE A 118 -2.73 5.15 2.21
C ILE A 118 -2.32 4.68 3.60
N VAL A 119 -1.22 3.94 3.66
CA VAL A 119 -0.62 3.40 4.88
C VAL A 119 0.69 4.15 5.11
N HIS A 120 0.67 5.11 6.02
CA HIS A 120 1.80 6.00 6.27
C HIS A 120 2.58 5.54 7.50
N VAL A 121 3.81 5.11 7.28
CA VAL A 121 4.75 4.67 8.32
C VAL A 121 5.75 5.81 8.58
N SER A 122 5.48 6.60 9.60
CA SER A 122 6.27 7.79 9.94
C SER A 122 6.22 8.09 11.44
N ALA A 123 7.11 8.96 11.90
CA ALA A 123 7.14 9.38 13.30
C ALA A 123 5.95 10.28 13.69
N VAL A 124 5.39 11.03 12.73
CA VAL A 124 4.33 12.02 12.96
C VAL A 124 3.24 11.84 11.90
N GLU A 125 1.98 11.82 12.32
CA GLU A 125 0.85 11.76 11.39
C GLU A 125 0.82 13.02 10.49
N ARG A 126 0.76 12.82 9.17
CA ARG A 126 0.65 13.90 8.17
C ARG A 126 -0.55 13.70 7.23
N ARG A 127 -1.68 13.28 7.80
CA ARG A 127 -2.92 12.93 7.07
C ARG A 127 -3.34 13.98 6.05
N ALA A 128 -3.46 15.24 6.47
CA ALA A 128 -3.96 16.31 5.60
C ALA A 128 -3.02 16.57 4.41
N GLU A 129 -1.71 16.60 4.66
CA GLU A 129 -0.67 16.80 3.65
C GLU A 129 -0.66 15.67 2.63
N ILE A 130 -0.60 14.42 3.08
CA ILE A 130 -0.52 13.25 2.21
C ILE A 130 -1.80 13.06 1.38
N LEU A 131 -2.97 13.31 1.97
CA LEU A 131 -4.23 13.26 1.22
C LEU A 131 -4.35 14.39 0.20
N ALA A 132 -3.84 15.59 0.50
CA ALA A 132 -3.77 16.68 -0.46
C ALA A 132 -2.82 16.34 -1.61
N LEU A 133 -1.60 15.88 -1.30
CA LEU A 133 -0.62 15.47 -2.30
C LEU A 133 -1.16 14.36 -3.22
N TYR A 134 -1.89 13.38 -2.68
CA TYR A 134 -2.52 12.36 -3.50
C TYR A 134 -3.48 12.98 -4.52
N ARG A 135 -4.36 13.88 -4.08
CA ARG A 135 -5.34 14.55 -4.94
C ARG A 135 -4.65 15.39 -6.01
N ASP A 136 -3.71 16.24 -5.61
CA ASP A 136 -2.96 17.10 -6.51
C ASP A 136 -2.18 16.28 -7.56
N SER A 137 -1.65 15.12 -7.17
CA SER A 137 -0.96 14.21 -8.08
C SER A 137 -1.88 13.64 -9.16
N GLN A 138 -3.19 13.56 -8.94
CA GLN A 138 -4.13 13.08 -9.97
C GLN A 138 -4.44 14.15 -11.02
N ASP A 139 -4.33 15.42 -10.67
CA ASP A 139 -4.69 16.54 -11.55
C ASP A 139 -3.51 17.00 -12.44
N ALA A 140 -2.29 16.53 -12.15
CA ALA A 140 -1.05 16.99 -12.79
C ALA A 140 -0.94 16.70 -14.31
N GLU A 141 -1.71 15.75 -14.86
CA GLU A 141 -1.74 15.48 -16.31
C GLU A 141 -2.72 16.35 -17.11
N ASN A 142 -3.58 17.16 -16.46
CA ASN A 142 -4.46 18.07 -17.20
C ASN A 142 -3.76 19.37 -17.66
N GLY A 143 -2.42 19.44 -17.53
CA GLY A 143 -1.63 20.66 -17.70
C GLY A 143 -0.63 20.68 -18.87
N THR A 144 -0.65 19.70 -19.79
CA THR A 144 0.19 19.69 -21.00
C THR A 144 -0.61 19.71 -22.28
#